data_AF-X1KC30-F1
#
_entry.id   AF-X1KC30-F1
#
_cell.length_a   1.000
_cell.length_b   1.000
_cell.length_c   1.000
_cell.angle_alpha   90.00
_cell.angle_beta   90.00
_cell.angle_gamma   90.00
#
_symmetry.space_group_name_H-M   'P 1'
#
loop_
_entity.id
_entity.type
_entity.pdbx_description
1 polymer ?
#
loop_
_entity_poly.entity_id
_entity_poly.type
_entity_poly.pdbx_seq_one_letter_code
_entity_poly.pdbx_strand_id
1 'polypeptide(L)' 'MVYNAILNGRQPLNGHRITIAKGEKIVLFLGRITMQKGPEYFLAAAKKVLSVMENVKFIMAGSGDMT' A
#
# COMPACT_ATOMS: atom_id res chain seq x y z
N MET A 1 -2.09 -9.03 -1.02
CA MET A 1 -0.92 -8.51 -0.27
C MET A 1 -0.99 -6.99 -0.18
N VAL A 2 -0.47 -6.38 0.90
CA VAL A 2 -0.41 -4.92 1.08
C VAL A 2 1.05 -4.47 1.07
N TYR A 3 1.38 -3.42 0.30
CA TYR A 3 2.72 -2.83 0.21
C TYR A 3 2.70 -1.39 0.71
N ASN A 4 3.69 -1.01 1.52
CA ASN A 4 3.85 0.34 2.05
C ASN A 4 5.12 0.99 1.45
N ALA A 5 4.97 2.13 0.79
CA ALA A 5 6.05 2.89 0.16
C ALA A 5 6.10 4.30 0.76
N ILE A 6 6.71 4.40 1.95
CA ILE A 6 6.90 5.68 2.64
C ILE A 6 8.29 6.24 2.36
N LEU A 7 8.32 7.40 1.71
CA LEU A 7 9.53 8.14 1.40
C LEU A 7 9.94 8.99 2.62
N ASN A 8 10.44 8.35 3.67
CA ASN A 8 11.26 9.04 4.67
C ASN A 8 12.68 8.99 4.13
N GLY A 9 13.28 10.14 3.80
CA GLY A 9 14.45 10.35 2.93
C GLY A 9 15.77 9.67 3.30
N ARG A 10 15.76 8.40 3.70
CA ARG A 10 16.92 7.56 4.07
C ARG A 10 16.61 6.06 4.24
N GLN A 11 15.40 5.56 3.92
CA GLN A 11 15.21 4.11 3.84
C GLN A 11 15.51 3.63 2.42
N PRO A 12 16.59 2.86 2.18
CA PRO A 12 16.74 2.17 0.92
C PRO A 12 15.51 1.27 0.74
N LEU A 13 14.90 1.35 -0.44
CA LEU A 13 13.86 0.41 -0.84
C LEU A 13 14.46 -0.99 -0.67
N ASN A 14 14.07 -1.72 0.38
CA ASN A 14 14.57 -3.05 0.68
C ASN A 14 14.13 -4.01 -0.43
N GLY A 15 14.88 -4.03 -1.54
CA GLY A 15 15.03 -5.07 -2.56
C GLY A 15 13.80 -5.55 -3.33
N HIS A 16 12.58 -5.37 -2.82
CA HIS A 16 11.36 -5.80 -3.50
C HIS A 16 11.01 -4.76 -4.57
N ARG A 17 11.63 -4.92 -5.74
CA ARG A 17 11.12 -4.29 -6.96
C ARG A 17 9.67 -4.74 -7.11
N ILE A 18 8.72 -3.82 -6.91
CA ILE A 18 7.33 -4.10 -7.22
C ILE A 18 7.24 -4.15 -8.75
N THR A 19 7.31 -5.37 -9.30
CA THR A 19 6.99 -5.62 -10.70
C THR A 19 5.49 -5.71 -10.84
N ILE A 20 4.92 -4.80 -11.64
CA ILE A 20 3.52 -4.83 -12.05
C ILE A 20 3.45 -5.75 -13.26
N ALA A 21 2.95 -6.97 -13.06
CA ALA A 21 2.78 -7.91 -14.15
C ALA A 21 1.46 -7.62 -14.89
N LYS A 22 1.43 -7.95 -16.19
CA LYS A 22 0.21 -7.81 -17.00
C LYS A 22 -0.90 -8.71 -16.43
N GLY A 23 -2.07 -8.15 -16.18
CA GLY A 23 -3.22 -8.87 -15.62
C GLY A 23 -3.35 -8.83 -14.09
N GLU A 24 -2.43 -8.19 -13.38
CA GLU A 24 -2.58 -7.92 -11.95
C GLU A 24 -3.54 -6.76 -11.71
N LYS A 25 -4.41 -6.89 -10.71
CA LYS A 25 -5.29 -5.81 -10.27
C LYS A 25 -4.62 -5.05 -9.13
N ILE A 26 -4.53 -3.72 -9.26
CA ILE A 26 -3.86 -2.88 -8.27
C ILE A 26 -4.85 -1.86 -7.72
N VAL A 27 -4.88 -1.75 -6.39
CA VAL A 27 -5.55 -0.67 -5.66
C VAL A 27 -4.47 0.19 -5.02
N LEU A 28 -4.37 1.44 -5.47
CA LEU A 28 -3.34 2.40 -5.02
C LEU A 28 -3.98 3.50 -4.16
N PHE A 29 -3.48 3.66 -2.94
CA PHE A 29 -3.65 4.88 -2.15
C PHE A 29 -2.39 5.73 -2.30
N LEU A 30 -2.55 6.95 -2.82
CA LEU A 30 -1.44 7.89 -3.03
C LEU A 30 -1.73 9.19 -2.27
N GLY A 31 -0.86 9.56 -1.32
CA GLY A 31 -0.98 10.82 -0.58
C GLY A 31 -0.26 10.81 0.76
N ARG A 32 -0.40 11.89 1.54
CA ARG A 32 0.18 11.93 2.89
C ARG A 32 -0.46 10.87 3.78
N ILE A 33 0.35 9.93 4.27
CA ILE A 33 -0.07 8.84 5.16
C ILE A 33 0.01 9.39 6.58
N THR A 34 -1.14 9.74 7.15
CA THR A 34 -1.26 10.22 8.53
C THR A 34 -2.35 9.42 9.23
N MET A 35 -2.20 9.12 10.52
CA MET A 35 -3.22 8.40 11.29
C MET A 35 -4.61 9.07 11.23
N GLN A 36 -4.63 10.42 11.17
CA GLN A 36 -5.86 11.21 11.01
C GLN A 36 -6.65 10.89 9.72
N LYS A 37 -5.99 10.38 8.68
CA LYS A 37 -6.63 10.04 7.40
C LYS A 37 -7.13 8.61 7.34
N GLY A 38 -7.02 7.87 8.43
CA GLY A 38 -7.58 6.54 8.59
C GLY A 38 -6.97 5.47 7.67
N PRO A 39 -5.63 5.30 7.62
CA PRO A 39 -4.99 4.25 6.82
C PRO A 39 -5.50 2.83 7.19
N GLU A 40 -6.03 2.65 8.39
CA GLU A 40 -6.69 1.42 8.84
C GLU A 40 -7.91 1.04 8.01
N TYR A 41 -8.65 2.01 7.45
CA TYR A 41 -9.77 1.70 6.54
C TYR A 41 -9.27 1.07 5.25
N PHE A 42 -8.11 1.50 4.74
CA PHE A 42 -7.47 0.89 3.58
C PHE A 42 -7.06 -0.56 3.88
N LEU A 43 -6.50 -0.82 5.06
CA LEU A 43 -6.16 -2.19 5.50
C LEU A 43 -7.41 -3.06 5.69
N ALA A 44 -8.47 -2.53 6.29
CA ALA A 44 -9.74 -3.23 6.46
C ALA A 44 -10.40 -3.56 5.11
N ALA A 45 -10.36 -2.62 4.16
CA ALA A 45 -10.83 -2.85 2.79
C ALA A 45 -9.99 -3.92 2.09
N ALA A 46 -8.66 -3.87 2.22
CA ALA A 46 -7.76 -4.89 1.66
C ALA A 46 -8.12 -6.28 2.19
N LYS A 47 -8.34 -6.43 3.51
CA LYS A 47 -8.75 -7.70 4.12
C LYS A 47 -10.07 -8.24 3.54
N LYS A 48 -11.08 -7.37 3.38
CA LYS A 48 -12.40 -7.74 2.82
C LYS A 48 -12.32 -8.13 1.34
N VAL A 49 -11.48 -7.45 0.55
CA VAL A 49 -11.32 -7.78 -0.88
C VAL A 49 -10.53 -9.07 -1.04
N LEU A 50 -9.45 -9.24 -0.28
CA LEU A 50 -8.60 -10.43 -0.36
C LEU A 50 -9.32 -11.70 0.11
N SER A 51 -10.39 -11.61 0.90
CA SER A 51 -11.21 -12.78 1.25
C SER A 51 -12.08 -13.31 0.12
N VAL A 52 -12.21 -12.57 -0.99
CA VAL A 52 -13.02 -12.97 -2.16
C VAL A 52 -12.27 -12.87 -3.49
N MET A 53 -11.13 -12.18 -3.52
CA MET A 53 -10.31 -11.98 -4.72
C MET A 53 -8.83 -11.94 -4.36
N GLU A 54 -8.13 -13.04 -4.59
CA GLU A 54 -6.71 -13.18 -4.22
C GLU A 54 -5.76 -12.42 -5.16
N ASN A 55 -6.12 -12.27 -6.44
CA ASN A 55 -5.32 -11.56 -7.45
C ASN A 55 -5.52 -10.04 -7.40
N VAL A 56 -5.37 -9.44 -6.20
CA VAL A 56 -5.38 -7.99 -5.99
C VAL A 56 -4.20 -7.58 -5.11
N LYS A 57 -3.46 -6.57 -5.55
CA LYS A 57 -2.39 -5.93 -4.77
C LYS A 57 -2.86 -4.57 -4.26
N PHE A 58 -2.70 -4.35 -2.96
CA PHE A 58 -2.98 -3.07 -2.33
C PHE A 58 -1.66 -2.35 -2.07
N ILE A 59 -1.53 -1.11 -2.54
CA ILE A 59 -0.31 -0.31 -2.41
C ILE A 59 -0.68 1.00 -1.74
N MET A 60 0.05 1.36 -0.69
CA MET A 60 -0.01 2.67 -0.05
C MET A 60 1.31 3.39 -0.31
N ALA A 61 1.26 4.55 -0.97
CA ALA A 61 2.44 5.32 -1.33
C ALA A 61 2.28 6.79 -0.91
N GLY A 62 3.36 7.37 -0.36
CA GLY A 62 3.41 8.78 -0.02
C GLY A 62 4.29 9.08 1.18
N SER A 63 4.27 10.32 1.64
CA SER A 63 5.10 10.80 2.76
C SER A 63 4.23 11.30 3.89
N GLY A 64 4.54 10.96 5.14
CA GLY A 64 3.79 11.44 6.29
C GLY A 64 4.26 10.81 7.59
N ASP A 65 3.71 11.31 8.70
CA ASP A 65 4.04 10.87 10.04
C ASP A 65 3.47 9.46 10.29
N MET A 66 4.34 8.45 10.30
CA MET A 66 4.08 7.15 10.92
C MET A 66 4.49 7.14 12.40
N THR A 67 4.31 8.26 13.09
CA THR A 67 4.55 8.33 14.54
C THR A 67 3.40 7.70 15.31
#